data_AF-A0A9D5RTB1-F1
#
_entry.id   AF-A0A9D5RTB1-F1
#
_cell.length_a   1.000
_cell.length_b   1.000
_cell.length_c   1.000
_cell.angle_alpha   90.00
_cell.angle_beta   90.00
_cell.angle_gamma   90.00
#
_symmetry.space_group_name_H-M   'P 1'
#
loop_
_entity.id
_entity.type
_entity.pdbx_description
1 polymer ?
#
loop_
_entity_poly.entity_id
_entity_poly.type
_entity_poly.pdbx_seq_one_letter_code
_entity_poly.pdbx_strand_id
1 'polypeptide(L)'
;MSICVGSAKKPEFTKYKVAALTVDPKLGEVERNVSEQLALVEEAAKNGAKLIATPEMSTTGYCWYNRAEVAPYVETIPGKTTDRFQAIAAKYGCYIVIGMPEVDPKTDIYYNSAALIGPDGIVGVHRKNHQYIAEPKWAKEGDLDFQVFETPIGNIGMSICMDIHFIETARLQGLRAADVIVHISNWLAEKTPAPYWLTRAYDNGIYILESNRNGLERTVQFGGGSVLINPDGTIASYEDTTPIMYGEVDIEKARAKKFANGGNKILERRPKEYMDMNLNAYLWNPLDFHGLYGYDPLPPGKKSIVSVAQVNPVKGDVDANIAIIAEKAAAAAAGGSELIVFPELMLTGPVDAAGAKQLAESAQGASVDKVIDISMKHHIYIVAGMVEKDGDALYNTAILTGPEGLAGKYRKMHLAESDKAWAAPGNLGFPHFNTPVGRVGILIGHDAEFPESGRLLALQGCDLICFPSAMTDPKPYGLNGTKNWHNYPIPMGYSTIHWHLWRVRGGENNVYSLFANTTQDGCFGRSGIFHPDTFLFPRNEKIMGAADEGIISITMDNSNEPGSVYPTNVVRRKDLVCMRHPIMYDIMLDPEAPVYDFFK
;
A
#
# COMPACT_ATOMS: atom_id res chain seq x y z
N MET A 1 -20.11 -16.98 12.07
CA MET A 1 -19.02 -17.83 12.57
C MET A 1 -18.04 -16.92 13.29
N SER A 2 -17.44 -17.33 14.40
CA SER A 2 -16.33 -16.58 15.00
C SER A 2 -15.20 -16.54 13.98
N ILE A 3 -14.79 -15.35 13.54
CA ILE A 3 -13.66 -15.21 12.61
C ILE A 3 -12.39 -15.69 13.33
N CYS A 4 -11.54 -16.42 12.62
CA CYS A 4 -10.28 -16.90 13.18
C CYS A 4 -9.32 -15.72 13.35
N VAL A 5 -9.00 -15.42 14.61
CA VAL A 5 -8.07 -14.38 15.06
C VAL A 5 -6.82 -15.04 15.62
N GLY A 6 -5.67 -14.43 15.37
CA GLY A 6 -4.41 -14.84 15.97
C GLY A 6 -4.43 -14.69 17.50
N SER A 7 -3.35 -15.17 18.11
CA SER A 7 -3.24 -15.29 19.56
C SER A 7 -2.09 -14.46 20.11
N ALA A 8 -2.28 -13.91 21.32
CA ALA A 8 -1.21 -13.29 22.09
C ALA A 8 -0.17 -14.30 22.62
N LYS A 9 -0.49 -15.60 22.58
CA LYS A 9 0.34 -16.63 23.22
C LYS A 9 1.76 -16.64 22.66
N LYS A 10 2.70 -16.94 23.55
CA LYS A 10 4.09 -17.13 23.16
C LYS A 10 4.18 -18.39 22.29
N PRO A 11 4.72 -18.28 21.06
CA PRO A 11 4.93 -19.43 20.19
C PRO A 11 6.06 -20.32 20.75
N GLU A 12 6.09 -21.57 20.29
CA GLU A 12 7.16 -22.51 20.63
C GLU A 12 8.51 -22.06 20.06
N PHE A 13 8.48 -21.44 18.88
CA PHE A 13 9.66 -20.92 18.18
C PHE A 13 9.62 -19.39 18.16
N THR A 14 10.68 -18.72 18.59
CA THR A 14 10.83 -17.26 18.42
C THR A 14 11.43 -16.91 17.06
N LYS A 15 12.31 -17.77 16.55
CA LYS A 15 12.90 -17.71 15.21
C LYS A 15 12.76 -19.04 14.51
N TYR A 16 12.45 -19.02 13.23
CA TYR A 16 12.37 -20.22 12.43
C TYR A 16 12.68 -19.97 10.96
N LYS A 17 13.20 -21.01 10.32
CA LYS A 17 13.50 -21.00 8.89
C LYS A 17 12.23 -21.16 8.08
N VAL A 18 12.14 -20.40 6.99
CA VAL A 18 11.03 -20.47 6.02
C VAL A 18 11.54 -20.80 4.63
N ALA A 19 10.65 -21.30 3.77
CA ALA A 19 10.93 -21.50 2.36
C ALA A 19 9.76 -21.02 1.49
N ALA A 20 10.06 -20.38 0.36
CA ALA A 20 9.08 -20.10 -0.68
C ALA A 20 9.54 -20.70 -2.00
N LEU A 21 8.65 -21.40 -2.69
CA LEU A 21 8.96 -22.03 -3.96
C LEU A 21 8.72 -21.08 -5.13
N THR A 22 9.57 -21.18 -6.15
CA THR A 22 9.33 -20.60 -7.49
C THR A 22 9.25 -21.75 -8.48
N VAL A 23 8.07 -21.97 -9.07
CA VAL A 23 7.82 -23.09 -10.00
C VAL A 23 7.12 -22.62 -11.29
N ASP A 24 7.25 -23.41 -12.35
CA ASP A 24 6.62 -23.20 -13.67
C ASP A 24 5.55 -24.29 -13.93
N PRO A 25 4.38 -24.20 -13.27
CA PRO A 25 3.37 -25.24 -13.37
C PRO A 25 2.82 -25.32 -14.81
N LYS A 26 2.62 -26.53 -15.32
CA LYS A 26 2.04 -26.74 -16.65
C LYS A 26 0.55 -26.94 -16.57
N LEU A 27 -0.17 -26.14 -17.34
CA LEU A 27 -1.63 -26.10 -17.35
C LEU A 27 -2.22 -27.51 -17.58
N GLY A 28 -2.97 -28.00 -16.60
CA GLY A 28 -3.64 -29.30 -16.61
C GLY A 28 -2.76 -30.52 -16.30
N GLU A 29 -1.44 -30.38 -16.17
CA GLU A 29 -0.53 -31.49 -15.85
C GLU A 29 -0.42 -31.75 -14.33
N VAL A 30 -1.55 -32.03 -13.67
CA VAL A 30 -1.65 -32.06 -12.19
C VAL A 30 -0.63 -32.98 -11.53
N GLU A 31 -0.50 -34.22 -11.98
CA GLU A 31 0.42 -35.16 -11.34
C GLU A 31 1.89 -34.74 -11.45
N ARG A 32 2.28 -34.15 -12.58
CA ARG A 32 3.62 -33.60 -12.75
C ARG A 32 3.83 -32.43 -11.79
N ASN A 33 2.93 -31.45 -11.83
CA ASN A 33 3.03 -30.23 -11.02
C ASN A 33 3.09 -30.56 -9.52
N VAL A 34 2.21 -31.46 -9.06
CA VAL A 34 2.16 -31.90 -7.66
C VAL A 34 3.42 -32.69 -7.29
N SER A 35 3.90 -33.59 -8.15
CA SER A 35 5.09 -34.40 -7.85
C SER A 35 6.38 -33.56 -7.79
N GLU A 36 6.54 -32.59 -8.68
CA GLU A 36 7.66 -31.64 -8.65
C GLU A 36 7.64 -30.81 -7.36
N GLN A 37 6.46 -30.29 -6.98
CA GLN A 37 6.32 -29.53 -5.74
C GLN A 37 6.55 -30.37 -4.48
N LEU A 38 6.05 -31.60 -4.42
CA LEU A 38 6.29 -32.49 -3.27
C LEU A 38 7.79 -32.73 -3.06
N ALA A 39 8.57 -32.88 -4.14
CA ALA A 39 10.02 -33.03 -4.04
C ALA A 39 10.68 -31.78 -3.45
N LEU A 40 10.32 -30.59 -3.94
CA LEU A 40 10.85 -29.31 -3.46
C LEU A 40 10.43 -29.00 -2.01
N VAL A 41 9.17 -29.28 -1.66
CA VAL A 41 8.67 -29.13 -0.29
C VAL A 41 9.37 -30.10 0.66
N GLU A 42 9.57 -31.36 0.25
CA GLU A 42 10.33 -32.30 1.07
C GLU A 42 11.80 -31.88 1.20
N GLU A 43 12.43 -31.35 0.16
CA GLU A 43 13.78 -30.78 0.21
C GLU A 43 13.86 -29.63 1.22
N ALA A 44 12.93 -28.66 1.14
CA ALA A 44 12.88 -27.54 2.06
C ALA A 44 12.65 -27.99 3.52
N ALA A 45 11.78 -28.97 3.73
CA ALA A 45 11.52 -29.55 5.05
C ALA A 45 12.75 -30.27 5.61
N LYS A 46 13.46 -31.08 4.80
CA LYS A 46 14.75 -31.69 5.16
C LYS A 46 15.81 -30.64 5.49
N ASN A 47 15.74 -29.48 4.83
CA ASN A 47 16.63 -28.34 5.07
C ASN A 47 16.24 -27.49 6.31
N GLY A 48 15.23 -27.94 7.08
CA GLY A 48 14.82 -27.37 8.35
C GLY A 48 13.77 -26.26 8.26
N ALA A 49 13.18 -26.01 7.08
CA ALA A 49 12.10 -25.03 6.96
C ALA A 49 10.87 -25.48 7.77
N LYS A 50 10.35 -24.57 8.60
CA LYS A 50 9.16 -24.77 9.43
C LYS A 50 7.88 -24.22 8.80
N LEU A 51 8.00 -23.26 7.89
CA LEU A 51 6.92 -22.75 7.06
C LEU A 51 7.34 -22.77 5.60
N ILE A 52 6.58 -23.44 4.75
CA ILE A 52 6.89 -23.64 3.34
C ILE A 52 5.70 -23.19 2.50
N ALA A 53 5.92 -22.37 1.49
CA ALA A 53 4.87 -21.86 0.61
C ALA A 53 5.08 -22.30 -0.84
N THR A 54 4.00 -22.71 -1.52
CA THR A 54 3.98 -22.96 -2.96
C THR A 54 3.09 -21.93 -3.67
N PRO A 55 3.31 -21.65 -4.98
CA PRO A 55 2.59 -20.57 -5.64
C PRO A 55 1.09 -20.82 -5.81
N GLU A 56 0.36 -19.75 -6.10
CA GLU A 56 -1.07 -19.76 -6.43
C GLU A 56 -1.39 -20.72 -7.58
N MET A 57 -2.43 -21.55 -7.44
CA MET A 57 -2.90 -22.47 -8.49
C MET A 57 -1.79 -23.37 -9.07
N SER A 58 -0.70 -23.58 -8.33
CA SER A 58 0.50 -24.25 -8.84
C SER A 58 0.28 -25.74 -9.06
N THR A 59 -0.76 -26.33 -8.49
CA THR A 59 -1.14 -27.72 -8.73
C THR A 59 -1.69 -27.92 -10.15
N THR A 60 -2.28 -26.90 -10.78
CA THR A 60 -3.03 -27.06 -12.04
C THR A 60 -2.62 -26.11 -13.15
N GLY A 61 -1.96 -24.98 -12.85
CA GLY A 61 -1.88 -23.82 -13.76
C GLY A 61 -3.08 -22.89 -13.61
N TYR A 62 -3.04 -21.73 -14.28
CA TYR A 62 -3.83 -20.54 -13.93
C TYR A 62 -4.82 -20.07 -15.01
N CYS A 63 -4.41 -20.05 -16.27
CA CYS A 63 -5.04 -19.32 -17.37
C CYS A 63 -6.26 -20.05 -17.97
N TRP A 64 -7.21 -20.45 -17.13
CA TRP A 64 -8.45 -21.12 -17.53
C TRP A 64 -9.41 -20.16 -18.26
N TYR A 65 -10.09 -20.64 -19.29
CA TYR A 65 -11.06 -19.85 -20.05
C TYR A 65 -12.39 -19.68 -19.33
N ASN A 66 -12.85 -20.73 -18.64
CA ASN A 66 -14.17 -20.79 -18.02
C ASN A 66 -14.27 -21.97 -17.03
N ARG A 67 -15.39 -22.02 -16.32
CA ARG A 67 -15.74 -23.09 -15.36
C ARG A 67 -15.66 -24.50 -15.94
N ALA A 68 -16.08 -24.74 -17.18
CA ALA A 68 -16.10 -26.07 -17.77
C ALA A 68 -14.68 -26.62 -18.02
N GLU A 69 -13.74 -25.74 -18.36
CA GLU A 69 -12.36 -26.13 -18.63
C GLU A 69 -11.61 -26.53 -17.35
N VAL A 70 -11.83 -25.80 -16.25
CA VAL A 70 -11.17 -26.09 -14.95
C VAL A 70 -11.85 -27.23 -14.18
N ALA A 71 -13.12 -27.55 -14.48
CA ALA A 71 -13.92 -28.55 -13.76
C ALA A 71 -13.25 -29.93 -13.55
N PRO A 72 -12.46 -30.49 -14.49
CA PRO A 72 -11.77 -31.76 -14.27
C PRO A 72 -10.63 -31.70 -13.25
N TYR A 73 -10.21 -30.50 -12.85
CA TYR A 73 -8.99 -30.24 -12.07
C TYR A 73 -9.27 -29.70 -10.66
N VAL A 74 -10.52 -29.34 -10.35
CA VAL A 74 -10.92 -28.92 -9.01
C VAL A 74 -10.90 -30.09 -8.04
N GLU A 75 -10.63 -29.81 -6.78
CA GLU A 75 -10.57 -30.82 -5.72
C GLU A 75 -11.13 -30.26 -4.41
N THR A 76 -11.68 -31.11 -3.54
CA THR A 76 -12.09 -30.68 -2.20
C THR A 76 -10.87 -30.37 -1.33
N ILE A 77 -11.04 -29.52 -0.33
CA ILE A 77 -10.05 -29.32 0.75
C ILE A 77 -10.71 -29.71 2.07
N PRO A 78 -10.25 -30.76 2.77
CA PRO A 78 -9.17 -31.69 2.40
C PRO A 78 -9.51 -32.58 1.18
N GLY A 79 -8.46 -33.11 0.54
CA GLY A 79 -8.52 -34.00 -0.63
C GLY A 79 -7.19 -34.70 -0.93
N LYS A 80 -7.16 -35.50 -2.00
CA LYS A 80 -6.01 -36.33 -2.42
C LYS A 80 -4.69 -35.56 -2.52
N THR A 81 -4.71 -34.31 -2.95
CA THR A 81 -3.54 -33.45 -3.12
C THR A 81 -3.08 -32.95 -1.75
N THR A 82 -4.00 -32.41 -0.93
CA THR A 82 -3.64 -31.93 0.41
C THR A 82 -3.13 -33.06 1.30
N ASP A 83 -3.65 -34.28 1.16
CA ASP A 83 -3.23 -35.46 1.93
C ASP A 83 -1.75 -35.80 1.66
N ARG A 84 -1.30 -35.63 0.41
CA ARG A 84 0.11 -35.87 0.02
C ARG A 84 1.06 -34.85 0.67
N PHE A 85 0.67 -33.58 0.73
CA PHE A 85 1.45 -32.56 1.43
C PHE A 85 1.38 -32.72 2.95
N GLN A 86 0.23 -33.13 3.49
CA GLN A 86 0.06 -33.42 4.92
C GLN A 86 0.99 -34.54 5.38
N ALA A 87 1.23 -35.57 4.56
CA ALA A 87 2.21 -36.60 4.88
C ALA A 87 3.64 -36.03 5.08
N ILE A 88 4.02 -34.99 4.32
CA ILE A 88 5.30 -34.30 4.51
C ILE A 88 5.25 -33.43 5.77
N ALA A 89 4.18 -32.66 5.97
CA ALA A 89 4.01 -31.81 7.16
C ALA A 89 4.13 -32.63 8.46
N ALA A 90 3.45 -33.78 8.53
CA ALA A 90 3.50 -34.72 9.64
C ALA A 90 4.91 -35.31 9.85
N LYS A 91 5.56 -35.72 8.76
CA LYS A 91 6.90 -36.35 8.81
C LYS A 91 7.99 -35.41 9.32
N TYR A 92 7.93 -34.12 8.99
CA TYR A 92 8.98 -33.15 9.33
C TYR A 92 8.58 -32.13 10.40
N GLY A 93 7.33 -32.14 10.87
CA GLY A 93 6.84 -31.18 11.85
C GLY A 93 6.94 -29.74 11.32
N CYS A 94 6.38 -29.50 10.14
CA CYS A 94 6.34 -28.19 9.47
C CYS A 94 4.93 -27.84 9.00
N TYR A 95 4.76 -26.59 8.58
CA TYR A 95 3.55 -26.02 8.01
C TYR A 95 3.76 -25.72 6.53
N ILE A 96 2.78 -26.09 5.70
CA ILE A 96 2.86 -25.97 4.25
C ILE A 96 1.62 -25.21 3.76
N VAL A 97 1.82 -24.17 2.95
CA VAL A 97 0.76 -23.48 2.22
C VAL A 97 0.81 -23.89 0.76
N ILE A 98 -0.31 -24.39 0.23
CA ILE A 98 -0.44 -24.74 -1.20
C ILE A 98 -1.60 -23.98 -1.85
N GLY A 99 -1.42 -23.57 -3.11
CA GLY A 99 -2.46 -22.95 -3.93
C GLY A 99 -3.10 -23.92 -4.93
N MET A 100 -4.43 -24.03 -4.94
CA MET A 100 -5.16 -24.98 -5.81
C MET A 100 -6.61 -24.53 -6.10
N PRO A 101 -7.23 -25.02 -7.20
CA PRO A 101 -8.65 -24.83 -7.42
C PRO A 101 -9.46 -25.75 -6.50
N GLU A 102 -10.27 -25.15 -5.63
CA GLU A 102 -11.13 -25.84 -4.68
C GLU A 102 -12.54 -26.04 -5.27
N VAL A 103 -13.18 -27.18 -4.99
CA VAL A 103 -14.64 -27.34 -5.09
C VAL A 103 -15.26 -27.55 -3.70
N ASP A 104 -16.30 -26.77 -3.40
CA ASP A 104 -17.13 -27.00 -2.20
C ASP A 104 -18.05 -28.20 -2.45
N PRO A 105 -17.91 -29.31 -1.70
CA PRO A 105 -18.70 -30.52 -1.94
C PRO A 105 -20.20 -30.35 -1.65
N LYS A 106 -20.61 -29.29 -0.94
CA LYS A 106 -22.02 -29.04 -0.62
C LYS A 106 -22.72 -28.23 -1.70
N THR A 107 -22.01 -27.29 -2.32
CA THR A 107 -22.60 -26.30 -3.24
C THR A 107 -22.14 -26.48 -4.68
N ASP A 108 -21.13 -27.33 -4.91
CA ASP A 108 -20.39 -27.46 -6.17
C ASP A 108 -19.67 -26.17 -6.59
N ILE A 109 -19.62 -25.12 -5.75
CA ILE A 109 -18.99 -23.84 -6.11
C ILE A 109 -17.46 -24.00 -6.16
N TYR A 110 -16.83 -23.37 -7.15
CA TYR A 110 -15.37 -23.39 -7.31
C TYR A 110 -14.72 -22.13 -6.75
N TYR A 111 -13.54 -22.28 -6.16
CA TYR A 111 -12.76 -21.18 -5.59
C TYR A 111 -11.28 -21.30 -5.98
N ASN A 112 -10.58 -20.16 -6.05
CA ASN A 112 -9.12 -20.14 -6.02
C ASN A 112 -8.71 -20.08 -4.55
N SER A 113 -8.06 -21.14 -4.06
CA SER A 113 -7.86 -21.34 -2.62
C SER A 113 -6.41 -21.62 -2.25
N ALA A 114 -6.05 -21.19 -1.05
CA ALA A 114 -4.82 -21.55 -0.36
C ALA A 114 -5.17 -22.41 0.86
N ALA A 115 -4.53 -23.57 1.00
CA ALA A 115 -4.68 -24.43 2.18
C ALA A 115 -3.43 -24.34 3.06
N LEU A 116 -3.61 -24.02 4.34
CA LEU A 116 -2.58 -24.15 5.37
C LEU A 116 -2.66 -25.55 5.98
N ILE A 117 -1.61 -26.32 5.79
CA ILE A 117 -1.49 -27.71 6.19
C ILE A 117 -0.44 -27.81 7.30
N GLY A 118 -0.83 -28.33 8.45
CA GLY A 118 0.06 -28.58 9.59
C GLY A 118 0.34 -30.08 9.79
N PRO A 119 1.14 -30.42 10.81
CA PRO A 119 1.49 -31.82 11.09
C PRO A 119 0.27 -32.71 11.37
N ASP A 120 -0.77 -32.15 11.99
CA ASP A 120 -1.97 -32.88 12.40
C ASP A 120 -3.12 -32.82 11.38
N GLY A 121 -2.95 -32.11 10.26
CA GLY A 121 -3.98 -31.96 9.22
C GLY A 121 -4.13 -30.53 8.69
N ILE A 122 -5.28 -30.25 8.05
CA ILE A 122 -5.63 -28.91 7.59
C ILE A 122 -5.83 -27.99 8.80
N VAL A 123 -5.08 -26.90 8.85
CA VAL A 123 -5.23 -25.83 9.85
C VAL A 123 -6.29 -24.84 9.40
N GLY A 124 -6.31 -24.49 8.10
CA GLY A 124 -7.20 -23.49 7.57
C GLY A 124 -7.18 -23.39 6.05
N VAL A 125 -8.18 -22.70 5.50
CA VAL A 125 -8.32 -22.46 4.06
C VAL A 125 -8.63 -20.98 3.86
N HIS A 126 -7.91 -20.33 2.95
CA HIS A 126 -8.25 -19.00 2.45
C HIS A 126 -8.77 -19.12 1.02
N ARG A 127 -9.92 -18.51 0.75
CA ARG A 127 -10.47 -18.39 -0.61
C ARG A 127 -10.22 -16.97 -1.09
N LYS A 128 -9.61 -16.81 -2.25
CA LYS A 128 -9.21 -15.51 -2.81
C LYS A 128 -10.41 -14.56 -2.89
N ASN A 129 -10.31 -13.39 -2.27
CA ASN A 129 -11.40 -12.41 -2.27
C ASN A 129 -11.35 -11.54 -3.52
N HIS A 130 -10.21 -10.95 -3.82
CA HIS A 130 -10.06 -10.05 -4.95
C HIS A 130 -9.61 -10.83 -6.17
N GLN A 131 -10.52 -11.10 -7.09
CA GLN A 131 -10.23 -11.91 -8.28
C GLN A 131 -9.44 -11.12 -9.34
N TYR A 132 -8.54 -11.80 -10.05
CA TYR A 132 -7.81 -11.24 -11.18
C TYR A 132 -8.24 -11.87 -12.50
N ILE A 133 -8.51 -11.01 -13.50
CA ILE A 133 -8.85 -11.23 -14.93
C ILE A 133 -9.42 -12.61 -15.34
N ALA A 134 -8.65 -13.69 -15.17
CA ALA A 134 -9.06 -15.04 -15.55
C ALA A 134 -10.09 -15.66 -14.59
N GLU A 135 -9.99 -15.37 -13.29
CA GLU A 135 -10.77 -16.00 -12.22
C GLU A 135 -12.28 -15.75 -12.26
N PRO A 136 -12.78 -14.53 -12.55
CA PRO A 136 -14.23 -14.26 -12.49
C PRO A 136 -15.07 -15.11 -13.45
N LYS A 137 -14.44 -15.82 -14.39
CA LYS A 137 -15.10 -16.71 -15.36
C LYS A 137 -15.28 -18.15 -14.85
N TRP A 138 -14.65 -18.52 -13.75
CA TRP A 138 -14.66 -19.90 -13.25
C TRP A 138 -14.75 -20.04 -11.74
N ALA A 139 -14.27 -19.07 -10.95
CA ALA A 139 -14.28 -19.07 -9.49
C ALA A 139 -15.29 -18.08 -8.93
N LYS A 140 -15.79 -18.34 -7.72
CA LYS A 140 -16.48 -17.36 -6.86
C LYS A 140 -15.46 -16.59 -6.03
N GLU A 141 -15.79 -15.35 -5.66
CA GLU A 141 -15.09 -14.60 -4.61
C GLU A 141 -15.12 -15.36 -3.28
N GLY A 142 -14.05 -15.19 -2.50
CA GLY A 142 -13.90 -15.78 -1.18
C GLY A 142 -14.99 -15.38 -0.19
N ASP A 143 -15.28 -16.30 0.73
CA ASP A 143 -16.35 -16.15 1.73
C ASP A 143 -15.90 -16.55 3.15
N LEU A 144 -14.58 -16.68 3.36
CA LEU A 144 -13.99 -17.10 4.64
C LEU A 144 -13.35 -15.95 5.42
N ASP A 145 -13.41 -14.72 4.89
CA ASP A 145 -12.70 -13.54 5.42
C ASP A 145 -11.16 -13.73 5.40
N PHE A 146 -10.39 -12.75 5.85
CA PHE A 146 -8.93 -12.80 5.96
C PHE A 146 -8.48 -13.35 7.31
N GLN A 147 -8.54 -14.66 7.44
CA GLN A 147 -8.28 -15.39 8.69
C GLN A 147 -6.80 -15.37 9.09
N VAL A 148 -6.55 -15.42 10.41
CA VAL A 148 -5.20 -15.59 10.98
C VAL A 148 -5.20 -16.78 11.93
N PHE A 149 -4.38 -17.78 11.64
CA PHE A 149 -4.36 -19.06 12.34
C PHE A 149 -3.25 -19.08 13.39
N GLU A 150 -3.60 -19.40 14.64
CA GLU A 150 -2.64 -19.67 15.72
C GLU A 150 -1.94 -21.01 15.46
N THR A 151 -0.61 -21.01 15.46
CA THR A 151 0.22 -22.22 15.36
C THR A 151 1.39 -22.17 16.36
N PRO A 152 2.08 -23.30 16.64
CA PRO A 152 3.29 -23.31 17.45
C PRO A 152 4.43 -22.45 16.88
N ILE A 153 4.42 -22.15 15.57
CA ILE A 153 5.42 -21.28 14.92
C ILE A 153 4.96 -19.83 14.79
N GLY A 154 3.87 -19.44 15.46
CA GLY A 154 3.30 -18.09 15.40
C GLY A 154 1.97 -18.01 14.66
N ASN A 155 1.49 -16.78 14.49
CA ASN A 155 0.22 -16.46 13.85
C ASN A 155 0.41 -16.31 12.34
N ILE A 156 -0.25 -17.16 11.56
CA ILE A 156 -0.10 -17.22 10.11
C ILE A 156 -1.37 -16.71 9.44
N GLY A 157 -1.23 -15.64 8.66
CA GLY A 157 -2.23 -15.19 7.70
C GLY A 157 -1.95 -15.75 6.31
N MET A 158 -2.98 -15.79 5.46
CA MET A 158 -2.85 -16.16 4.04
C MET A 158 -3.44 -15.09 3.14
N SER A 159 -2.83 -14.88 1.99
CA SER A 159 -3.29 -13.95 0.96
C SER A 159 -2.94 -14.51 -0.42
N ILE A 160 -3.80 -14.29 -1.42
CA ILE A 160 -3.55 -14.82 -2.77
C ILE A 160 -3.45 -13.67 -3.76
N CYS A 161 -2.27 -13.52 -4.36
CA CYS A 161 -2.00 -12.67 -5.52
C CYS A 161 -2.64 -11.29 -5.38
N MET A 162 -3.68 -11.01 -6.19
CA MET A 162 -4.37 -9.72 -6.26
C MET A 162 -4.89 -9.19 -4.91
N ASP A 163 -5.17 -10.05 -3.93
CA ASP A 163 -5.55 -9.62 -2.57
C ASP A 163 -4.57 -8.57 -1.99
N ILE A 164 -3.27 -8.65 -2.31
CA ILE A 164 -2.25 -7.76 -1.74
C ILE A 164 -2.28 -6.31 -2.27
N HIS A 165 -2.94 -6.06 -3.40
CA HIS A 165 -3.06 -4.70 -3.95
C HIS A 165 -3.91 -3.78 -3.06
N PHE A 166 -4.77 -4.35 -2.21
CA PHE A 166 -5.70 -3.64 -1.37
C PHE A 166 -5.09 -3.45 0.02
N ILE A 167 -5.13 -2.23 0.55
CA ILE A 167 -4.55 -1.94 1.87
C ILE A 167 -5.25 -2.74 2.97
N GLU A 168 -6.55 -2.99 2.76
CA GLU A 168 -7.45 -3.54 3.75
C GLU A 168 -7.10 -4.99 4.05
N THR A 169 -6.72 -5.78 3.06
CA THR A 169 -6.53 -7.23 3.20
C THR A 169 -5.39 -7.58 4.16
N ALA A 170 -4.25 -6.92 4.03
CA ALA A 170 -3.13 -7.08 4.95
C ALA A 170 -3.41 -6.39 6.29
N ARG A 171 -4.16 -5.28 6.29
CA ARG A 171 -4.56 -4.58 7.52
C ARG A 171 -5.48 -5.43 8.39
N LEU A 172 -6.47 -6.10 7.81
CA LEU A 172 -7.34 -7.05 8.50
C LEU A 172 -6.50 -8.12 9.21
N GLN A 173 -5.53 -8.71 8.52
CA GLN A 173 -4.66 -9.74 9.09
C GLN A 173 -3.71 -9.17 10.16
N GLY A 174 -3.18 -7.96 9.95
CA GLY A 174 -2.36 -7.26 10.95
C GLY A 174 -3.12 -6.96 12.24
N LEU A 175 -4.38 -6.52 12.14
CA LEU A 175 -5.27 -6.31 13.29
C LEU A 175 -5.68 -7.62 13.96
N ARG A 176 -5.68 -8.72 13.21
CA ARG A 176 -5.88 -10.10 13.72
C ARG A 176 -4.58 -10.76 14.17
N ALA A 177 -3.54 -9.95 14.40
CA ALA A 177 -2.28 -10.35 15.00
C ALA A 177 -1.41 -11.30 14.18
N ALA A 178 -1.47 -11.22 12.85
CA ALA A 178 -0.54 -11.94 11.99
C ALA A 178 0.92 -11.58 12.34
N ASP A 179 1.75 -12.61 12.45
CA ASP A 179 3.21 -12.50 12.56
C ASP A 179 3.83 -12.55 11.14
N VAL A 180 3.30 -13.45 10.31
CA VAL A 180 3.62 -13.62 8.90
C VAL A 180 2.34 -13.75 8.08
N ILE A 181 2.28 -13.09 6.93
CA ILE A 181 1.32 -13.45 5.87
C ILE A 181 2.07 -14.27 4.84
N VAL A 182 1.57 -15.48 4.57
CA VAL A 182 1.98 -16.26 3.42
C VAL A 182 1.20 -15.75 2.23
N HIS A 183 1.89 -15.04 1.36
CA HIS A 183 1.36 -14.59 0.08
C HIS A 183 1.77 -15.62 -0.97
N ILE A 184 0.81 -16.05 -1.79
CA ILE A 184 1.07 -16.97 -2.91
C ILE A 184 0.52 -16.34 -4.17
N SER A 185 1.27 -16.39 -5.27
CA SER A 185 0.88 -15.62 -6.45
C SER A 185 1.26 -16.22 -7.79
N ASN A 186 0.49 -15.78 -8.78
CA ASN A 186 0.82 -15.80 -10.20
C ASN A 186 1.04 -14.37 -10.68
N TRP A 187 2.08 -13.71 -10.16
CA TRP A 187 2.35 -12.30 -10.39
C TRP A 187 2.91 -12.01 -11.78
N LEU A 188 2.45 -10.91 -12.37
CA LEU A 188 2.78 -10.49 -13.72
C LEU A 188 2.82 -8.96 -13.82
N ALA A 189 3.10 -8.46 -15.03
CA ALA A 189 3.12 -7.02 -15.38
C ALA A 189 4.13 -6.11 -14.64
N GLU A 190 5.00 -6.64 -13.76
CA GLU A 190 6.11 -5.86 -13.19
C GLU A 190 7.29 -6.75 -12.76
N LYS A 191 8.45 -6.12 -12.52
CA LYS A 191 9.62 -6.78 -11.93
C LYS A 191 9.40 -7.02 -10.44
N THR A 192 9.63 -8.24 -9.98
CA THR A 192 9.48 -8.68 -8.59
C THR A 192 10.82 -8.56 -7.81
N PRO A 193 10.80 -8.36 -6.48
CA PRO A 193 9.63 -8.25 -5.59
C PRO A 193 8.77 -7.02 -5.87
N ALA A 194 7.44 -7.16 -5.93
CA ALA A 194 6.56 -6.03 -6.23
C ALA A 194 6.59 -4.97 -5.10
N PRO A 195 6.55 -3.66 -5.43
CA PRO A 195 6.46 -2.59 -4.44
C PRO A 195 5.29 -2.73 -3.45
N TYR A 196 4.18 -3.32 -3.88
CA TYR A 196 3.02 -3.59 -3.03
C TYR A 196 3.32 -4.60 -1.93
N TRP A 197 4.05 -5.66 -2.22
CA TRP A 197 4.43 -6.68 -1.22
C TRP A 197 5.27 -6.06 -0.11
N LEU A 198 6.25 -5.23 -0.51
CA LEU A 198 7.12 -4.48 0.39
C LEU A 198 6.31 -3.53 1.28
N THR A 199 5.33 -2.85 0.69
CA THR A 199 4.47 -1.87 1.39
C THR A 199 3.52 -2.55 2.37
N ARG A 200 2.95 -3.72 2.05
CA ARG A 200 2.03 -4.43 2.96
C ARG A 200 2.76 -5.01 4.17
N ALA A 201 4.01 -5.46 4.00
CA ALA A 201 4.90 -5.82 5.09
C ALA A 201 5.13 -4.60 6.01
N TYR A 202 5.50 -3.47 5.39
CA TYR A 202 5.74 -2.20 6.07
C TYR A 202 4.52 -1.74 6.85
N ASP A 203 3.37 -1.53 6.20
CA ASP A 203 2.16 -0.94 6.77
C ASP A 203 1.68 -1.65 8.05
N ASN A 204 1.94 -2.95 8.15
CA ASN A 204 1.44 -3.81 9.20
C ASN A 204 2.51 -4.30 10.19
N GLY A 205 3.79 -4.02 9.93
CA GLY A 205 4.88 -4.53 10.75
C GLY A 205 4.88 -6.06 10.79
N ILE A 206 4.74 -6.71 9.65
CA ILE A 206 4.66 -8.18 9.51
C ILE A 206 5.67 -8.69 8.50
N TYR A 207 6.03 -9.96 8.63
CA TYR A 207 6.69 -10.64 7.53
C TYR A 207 5.70 -10.92 6.40
N ILE A 208 6.16 -10.78 5.16
CA ILE A 208 5.50 -11.36 3.99
C ILE A 208 6.42 -12.45 3.45
N LEU A 209 5.95 -13.69 3.46
CA LEU A 209 6.59 -14.80 2.76
C LEU A 209 5.85 -14.98 1.43
N GLU A 210 6.47 -14.55 0.34
CA GLU A 210 5.86 -14.57 -0.98
C GLU A 210 6.42 -15.72 -1.83
N SER A 211 5.51 -16.55 -2.34
CA SER A 211 5.80 -17.64 -3.27
C SER A 211 5.11 -17.38 -4.60
N ASN A 212 5.91 -17.02 -5.61
CA ASN A 212 5.41 -16.65 -6.93
C ASN A 212 5.81 -17.71 -7.97
N ARG A 213 4.95 -17.96 -8.96
CA ARG A 213 5.30 -18.78 -10.11
C ARG A 213 6.17 -18.02 -11.12
N ASN A 214 6.84 -18.75 -11.99
CA ASN A 214 7.42 -18.24 -13.22
C ASN A 214 6.83 -18.97 -14.44
N GLY A 215 7.40 -18.69 -15.61
CA GLY A 215 7.03 -19.33 -16.87
C GLY A 215 5.98 -18.56 -17.69
N LEU A 216 5.69 -19.11 -18.85
CA LEU A 216 4.74 -18.58 -19.84
C LEU A 216 3.57 -19.55 -19.98
N GLU A 217 2.36 -19.07 -19.76
CA GLU A 217 1.14 -19.87 -19.89
C GLU A 217 0.13 -19.08 -20.73
N ARG A 218 -0.29 -19.63 -21.87
CA ARG A 218 -1.25 -18.97 -22.79
C ARG A 218 -0.96 -17.48 -23.01
N THR A 219 0.30 -17.16 -23.36
CA THR A 219 0.81 -15.79 -23.61
C THR A 219 0.93 -14.89 -22.37
N VAL A 220 0.55 -15.36 -21.18
CA VAL A 220 0.73 -14.65 -19.92
C VAL A 220 2.09 -15.00 -19.34
N GLN A 221 2.94 -13.99 -19.15
CA GLN A 221 4.27 -14.13 -18.58
C GLN A 221 4.24 -13.84 -17.07
N PHE A 222 4.73 -14.78 -16.27
CA PHE A 222 4.85 -14.63 -14.82
C PHE A 222 6.29 -14.33 -14.38
N GLY A 223 6.42 -13.52 -13.32
CA GLY A 223 7.67 -12.87 -12.96
C GLY A 223 8.64 -13.65 -12.06
N GLY A 224 8.21 -14.73 -11.40
CA GLY A 224 8.99 -15.40 -10.36
C GLY A 224 9.42 -14.44 -9.24
N GLY A 225 10.59 -14.66 -8.66
CA GLY A 225 11.18 -13.77 -7.66
C GLY A 225 10.53 -13.89 -6.27
N SER A 226 10.34 -15.13 -5.81
CA SER A 226 9.90 -15.44 -4.46
C SER A 226 10.83 -14.81 -3.42
N VAL A 227 10.26 -14.33 -2.33
CA VAL A 227 10.93 -13.38 -1.43
C VAL A 227 10.42 -13.50 0.01
N LEU A 228 11.31 -13.28 0.97
CA LEU A 228 10.94 -12.96 2.35
C LEU A 228 11.17 -11.47 2.59
N ILE A 229 10.13 -10.79 3.06
CA ILE A 229 10.15 -9.35 3.33
C ILE A 229 10.04 -9.12 4.83
N ASN A 230 10.90 -8.24 5.36
CA ASN A 230 10.91 -7.84 6.76
C ASN A 230 9.71 -6.95 7.14
N PRO A 231 9.34 -6.89 8.44
CA PRO A 231 8.35 -5.95 8.97
C PRO A 231 8.58 -4.46 8.67
N ASP A 232 9.81 -4.07 8.34
CA ASP A 232 10.20 -2.71 7.93
C ASP A 232 10.14 -2.49 6.42
N GLY A 233 9.61 -3.46 5.66
CA GLY A 233 9.49 -3.42 4.21
C GLY A 233 10.76 -3.80 3.45
N THR A 234 11.90 -3.99 4.12
CA THR A 234 13.16 -4.38 3.46
C THR A 234 13.16 -5.84 3.03
N ILE A 235 13.91 -6.17 1.98
CA ILE A 235 14.07 -7.56 1.51
C ILE A 235 15.01 -8.31 2.46
N ALA A 236 14.50 -9.37 3.11
CA ALA A 236 15.28 -10.23 3.99
C ALA A 236 16.01 -11.33 3.20
N SER A 237 15.32 -11.92 2.23
CA SER A 237 15.88 -12.93 1.32
C SER A 237 15.10 -12.90 0.02
N TYR A 238 15.78 -13.14 -1.10
CA TYR A 238 15.22 -13.12 -2.45
C TYR A 238 15.95 -14.14 -3.31
N GLU A 239 15.20 -14.89 -4.11
CA GLU A 239 15.76 -15.85 -5.05
C GLU A 239 15.03 -15.79 -6.39
N ASP A 240 15.79 -15.67 -7.46
CA ASP A 240 15.28 -15.55 -8.83
C ASP A 240 15.86 -16.58 -9.80
N THR A 241 16.78 -17.42 -9.34
CA THR A 241 17.49 -18.40 -10.17
C THR A 241 17.27 -19.85 -9.75
N THR A 242 17.02 -20.10 -8.46
CA THR A 242 16.77 -21.44 -7.93
C THR A 242 15.30 -21.61 -7.55
N PRO A 243 14.78 -22.85 -7.48
CA PRO A 243 13.36 -23.08 -7.21
C PRO A 243 12.97 -22.87 -5.74
N ILE A 244 13.92 -22.68 -4.82
CA ILE A 244 13.64 -22.52 -3.38
C ILE A 244 14.36 -21.30 -2.82
N MET A 245 13.59 -20.31 -2.36
CA MET A 245 14.08 -19.23 -1.53
C MET A 245 14.03 -19.67 -0.06
N TYR A 246 15.12 -19.51 0.69
CA TYR A 246 15.13 -19.70 2.14
C TYR A 246 15.32 -18.38 2.88
N GLY A 247 14.67 -18.24 4.03
CA GLY A 247 14.84 -17.09 4.92
C GLY A 247 14.60 -17.44 6.38
N GLU A 248 14.68 -16.47 7.27
CA GLU A 248 14.40 -16.61 8.70
C GLU A 248 13.36 -15.57 9.13
N VAL A 249 12.30 -16.04 9.80
CA VAL A 249 11.31 -15.19 10.47
C VAL A 249 11.72 -15.03 11.93
N ASP A 250 11.64 -13.79 12.43
CA ASP A 250 11.79 -13.43 13.83
C ASP A 250 10.46 -12.87 14.35
N ILE A 251 9.72 -13.67 15.12
CA ILE A 251 8.37 -13.31 15.55
C ILE A 251 8.37 -12.06 16.44
N GLU A 252 9.41 -11.86 17.25
CA GLU A 252 9.50 -10.69 18.12
C GLU A 252 9.62 -9.40 17.28
N LYS A 253 10.34 -9.44 16.15
CA LYS A 253 10.43 -8.32 15.21
C LYS A 253 9.05 -7.96 14.62
N ALA A 254 8.24 -8.96 14.26
CA ALA A 254 6.88 -8.72 13.74
C ALA A 254 5.93 -8.20 14.81
N ARG A 255 5.95 -8.79 16.01
CA ARG A 255 5.07 -8.39 17.13
C ARG A 255 5.36 -7.00 17.67
N ALA A 256 6.58 -6.48 17.44
CA ALA A 256 6.94 -5.11 17.80
C ALA A 256 6.06 -4.05 17.12
N LYS A 257 5.63 -4.29 15.87
CA LYS A 257 4.81 -3.36 15.07
C LYS A 257 5.34 -1.92 15.09
N LYS A 258 6.67 -1.73 15.15
CA LYS A 258 7.28 -0.39 15.32
C LYS A 258 7.51 0.31 14.00
N PHE A 259 7.36 1.64 13.99
CA PHE A 259 7.99 2.46 12.96
C PHE A 259 9.50 2.61 13.25
N ALA A 260 10.28 3.01 12.25
CA ALA A 260 11.72 3.22 12.40
C ALA A 260 12.05 4.32 13.43
N ASN A 261 11.21 5.37 13.47
CA ASN A 261 11.39 6.56 14.31
C ASN A 261 10.66 6.49 15.65
N GLY A 262 10.21 5.31 16.07
CA GLY A 262 9.39 5.13 17.27
C GLY A 262 7.89 5.14 16.97
N GLY A 263 7.10 4.77 17.97
CA GLY A 263 5.67 4.56 17.83
C GLY A 263 5.28 3.19 17.26
N ASN A 264 3.98 2.96 17.09
CA ASN A 264 3.42 1.65 16.73
C ASN A 264 2.38 1.73 15.59
N LYS A 265 2.56 0.91 14.55
CA LYS A 265 1.77 0.91 13.30
C LYS A 265 0.31 0.53 13.47
N ILE A 266 -0.03 -0.20 14.53
CA ILE A 266 -1.38 -0.69 14.78
C ILE A 266 -2.05 0.10 15.89
N LEU A 267 -1.33 0.34 17.01
CA LEU A 267 -1.87 1.02 18.19
C LEU A 267 -2.09 2.51 17.98
N GLU A 268 -1.37 3.16 17.06
CA GLU A 268 -1.52 4.60 16.80
C GLU A 268 -2.52 4.93 15.69
N ARG A 269 -3.20 3.90 15.16
CA ARG A 269 -4.35 4.08 14.28
C ARG A 269 -5.45 4.87 15.01
N ARG A 270 -6.32 5.51 14.24
CA ARG A 270 -7.47 6.26 14.74
C ARG A 270 -8.78 5.78 14.12
N PRO A 271 -9.30 4.59 14.52
CA PRO A 271 -10.46 3.97 13.88
C PRO A 271 -11.70 4.87 13.75
N LYS A 272 -11.94 5.73 14.75
CA LYS A 272 -13.06 6.71 14.74
C LYS A 272 -12.99 7.72 13.60
N GLU A 273 -11.79 8.01 13.08
CA GLU A 273 -11.59 8.93 11.96
C GLU A 273 -11.72 8.22 10.61
N TYR A 274 -11.84 6.88 10.60
CA TYR A 274 -11.82 6.06 9.39
C TYR A 274 -13.18 5.51 9.01
N MET A 275 -14.27 5.97 9.63
CA MET A 275 -15.60 5.36 9.50
C MET A 275 -16.04 5.16 8.03
N ASP A 276 -15.65 6.07 7.15
CA ASP A 276 -16.00 6.02 5.73
C ASP A 276 -15.31 4.86 4.97
N MET A 277 -14.34 4.17 5.58
CA MET A 277 -13.74 2.96 5.02
C MET A 277 -14.80 1.86 4.77
N ASN A 278 -15.86 1.80 5.58
CA ASN A 278 -16.95 0.82 5.40
C ASN A 278 -17.96 1.23 4.31
N LEU A 279 -17.81 2.41 3.70
CA LEU A 279 -18.69 2.85 2.64
C LEU A 279 -18.22 2.33 1.28
N ASN A 280 -19.19 2.04 0.41
CA ASN A 280 -18.96 1.61 -0.97
C ASN A 280 -19.19 2.77 -1.96
N ALA A 281 -18.38 3.82 -1.85
CA ALA A 281 -18.53 5.07 -2.61
C ALA A 281 -18.42 4.90 -4.15
N TYR A 282 -17.84 3.78 -4.62
CA TYR A 282 -17.61 3.51 -6.05
C TYR A 282 -18.45 2.36 -6.60
N LEU A 283 -19.52 1.97 -5.90
CA LEU A 283 -20.46 0.95 -6.38
C LEU A 283 -21.23 1.40 -7.63
N TRP A 284 -21.52 2.70 -7.74
CA TRP A 284 -22.24 3.32 -8.85
C TRP A 284 -21.33 4.29 -9.61
N ASN A 285 -21.85 4.87 -10.70
CA ASN A 285 -21.14 5.86 -11.49
C ASN A 285 -20.57 6.98 -10.61
N PRO A 286 -19.23 7.16 -10.54
CA PRO A 286 -18.63 8.15 -9.65
C PRO A 286 -19.04 9.59 -9.95
N LEU A 287 -19.32 9.94 -11.22
CA LEU A 287 -19.75 11.29 -11.59
C LEU A 287 -21.13 11.61 -11.01
N ASP A 288 -22.06 10.64 -11.04
CA ASP A 288 -23.39 10.80 -10.47
C ASP A 288 -23.35 10.75 -8.93
N PHE A 289 -22.55 9.84 -8.37
CA PHE A 289 -22.42 9.68 -6.92
C PHE A 289 -21.87 10.95 -6.25
N HIS A 290 -20.78 11.50 -6.76
CA HIS A 290 -20.21 12.74 -6.23
C HIS A 290 -20.99 13.99 -6.63
N GLY A 291 -21.82 13.93 -7.68
CA GLY A 291 -22.71 15.02 -8.08
C GLY A 291 -24.10 14.96 -7.42
N LEU A 292 -24.33 14.01 -6.51
CA LEU A 292 -25.67 13.71 -6.00
C LEU A 292 -26.29 14.94 -5.33
N TYR A 293 -27.49 15.31 -5.78
CA TYR A 293 -28.23 16.50 -5.34
C TYR A 293 -27.50 17.85 -5.56
N GLY A 294 -26.46 17.86 -6.41
CA GLY A 294 -25.59 19.03 -6.59
C GLY A 294 -24.72 19.32 -5.36
N TYR A 295 -24.64 18.40 -4.40
CA TYR A 295 -23.81 18.55 -3.22
C TYR A 295 -22.37 18.18 -3.57
N ASP A 296 -21.52 19.21 -3.70
CA ASP A 296 -20.07 19.07 -3.89
C ASP A 296 -19.66 18.17 -5.10
N PRO A 297 -20.06 18.55 -6.33
CA PRO A 297 -19.68 17.83 -7.54
C PRO A 297 -18.16 17.85 -7.78
N LEU A 298 -17.64 16.80 -8.41
CA LEU A 298 -16.25 16.79 -8.86
C LEU A 298 -15.97 17.96 -9.80
N PRO A 299 -14.82 18.65 -9.66
CA PRO A 299 -14.46 19.73 -10.56
C PRO A 299 -14.26 19.19 -12.00
N PRO A 300 -14.53 20.01 -13.03
CA PRO A 300 -14.28 19.62 -14.41
C PRO A 300 -12.85 19.13 -14.62
N GLY A 301 -12.69 17.94 -15.19
CA GLY A 301 -11.38 17.36 -15.46
C GLY A 301 -10.66 18.05 -16.61
N LYS A 302 -9.34 18.24 -16.48
CA LYS A 302 -8.48 18.82 -17.50
C LYS A 302 -7.04 18.29 -17.38
N LYS A 303 -6.18 18.71 -18.29
CA LYS A 303 -4.72 18.57 -18.14
C LYS A 303 -4.18 19.76 -17.36
N SER A 304 -3.36 19.48 -16.36
CA SER A 304 -2.71 20.49 -15.53
C SER A 304 -1.25 20.17 -15.33
N ILE A 305 -0.39 21.18 -15.31
CA ILE A 305 1.00 21.01 -14.88
C ILE A 305 1.01 21.21 -13.36
N VAL A 306 1.62 20.27 -12.64
CA VAL A 306 1.77 20.32 -11.19
C VAL A 306 3.22 20.13 -10.81
N SER A 307 3.63 20.72 -9.69
CA SER A 307 5.00 20.75 -9.22
C SER A 307 5.15 20.30 -7.77
N VAL A 308 6.33 19.77 -7.45
CA VAL A 308 6.80 19.62 -6.06
C VAL A 308 8.15 20.32 -5.91
N ALA A 309 8.37 20.92 -4.75
CA ALA A 309 9.65 21.52 -4.37
C ALA A 309 10.43 20.61 -3.42
N GLN A 310 11.69 20.36 -3.73
CA GLN A 310 12.67 19.87 -2.78
C GLN A 310 13.55 21.05 -2.37
N VAL A 311 13.25 21.62 -1.22
CA VAL A 311 13.93 22.79 -0.67
C VAL A 311 14.04 22.64 0.83
N ASN A 312 14.91 23.43 1.43
CA ASN A 312 15.15 23.38 2.86
C ASN A 312 14.63 24.66 3.53
N PRO A 313 13.75 24.54 4.54
CA PRO A 313 13.31 25.72 5.29
C PRO A 313 14.44 26.24 6.18
N VAL A 314 14.54 27.55 6.32
CA VAL A 314 15.38 28.23 7.30
C VAL A 314 14.64 28.21 8.65
N LYS A 315 15.18 27.44 9.60
CA LYS A 315 14.55 27.23 10.91
C LYS A 315 14.33 28.54 11.66
N GLY A 316 13.07 28.82 11.97
CA GLY A 316 12.63 29.98 12.74
C GLY A 316 12.59 31.31 11.98
N ASP A 317 12.95 31.34 10.69
CA ASP A 317 12.94 32.55 9.87
C ASP A 317 11.79 32.51 8.85
N VAL A 318 10.64 32.99 9.28
CA VAL A 318 9.41 32.99 8.48
C VAL A 318 9.54 33.84 7.21
N ASP A 319 10.23 34.97 7.28
CA ASP A 319 10.39 35.86 6.11
C ASP A 319 11.33 35.25 5.06
N ALA A 320 12.42 34.61 5.49
CA ALA A 320 13.29 33.87 4.57
C ALA A 320 12.55 32.71 3.90
N ASN A 321 11.74 31.98 4.67
CA ASN A 321 10.94 30.88 4.14
C ASN A 321 9.89 31.33 3.13
N ILE A 322 9.21 32.45 3.39
CA ILE A 322 8.28 33.06 2.44
C ILE A 322 9.00 33.50 1.17
N ALA A 323 10.24 34.00 1.26
CA ALA A 323 11.05 34.33 0.09
C ALA A 323 11.37 33.10 -0.76
N ILE A 324 11.70 31.96 -0.13
CA ILE A 324 11.89 30.67 -0.82
C ILE A 324 10.59 30.24 -1.52
N ILE A 325 9.45 30.31 -0.82
CA ILE A 325 8.14 29.99 -1.41
C ILE A 325 7.86 30.88 -2.62
N ALA A 326 8.09 32.19 -2.51
CA ALA A 326 7.88 33.14 -3.59
C ALA A 326 8.75 32.82 -4.81
N GLU A 327 10.04 32.54 -4.60
CA GLU A 327 10.98 32.19 -5.67
C GLU A 327 10.54 30.92 -6.41
N LYS A 328 10.26 29.84 -5.68
CA LYS A 328 9.91 28.55 -6.30
C LYS A 328 8.51 28.56 -6.91
N ALA A 329 7.54 29.25 -6.31
CA ALA A 329 6.22 29.42 -6.87
C ALA A 329 6.26 30.23 -8.17
N ALA A 330 7.05 31.33 -8.21
CA ALA A 330 7.26 32.10 -9.42
C ALA A 330 7.92 31.27 -10.53
N ALA A 331 8.94 30.47 -10.21
CA ALA A 331 9.59 29.58 -11.16
C ALA A 331 8.64 28.49 -11.69
N ALA A 332 7.83 27.89 -10.82
CA ALA A 332 6.83 26.89 -11.21
C ALA A 332 5.74 27.48 -12.10
N ALA A 333 5.21 28.65 -11.75
CA ALA A 333 4.21 29.36 -12.55
C ALA A 333 4.78 29.78 -13.92
N ALA A 334 6.04 30.22 -13.99
CA ALA A 334 6.72 30.51 -15.25
C ALA A 334 6.86 29.24 -16.14
N GLY A 335 6.95 28.06 -15.52
CA GLY A 335 6.89 26.76 -16.19
C GLY A 335 5.48 26.27 -16.52
N GLY A 336 4.44 27.08 -16.28
CA GLY A 336 3.04 26.75 -16.53
C GLY A 336 2.38 25.90 -15.44
N SER A 337 3.04 25.69 -14.30
CA SER A 337 2.48 24.94 -13.19
C SER A 337 1.31 25.68 -12.54
N GLU A 338 0.25 24.94 -12.25
CA GLU A 338 -0.97 25.45 -11.61
C GLU A 338 -1.03 25.13 -10.12
N LEU A 339 -0.21 24.19 -9.64
CA LEU A 339 -0.11 23.83 -8.22
C LEU A 339 1.32 23.44 -7.87
N ILE A 340 1.82 23.92 -6.73
CA ILE A 340 3.12 23.52 -6.17
C ILE A 340 2.99 23.09 -4.70
N VAL A 341 3.63 21.96 -4.36
CA VAL A 341 3.72 21.44 -2.99
C VAL A 341 5.11 21.69 -2.41
N PHE A 342 5.17 22.26 -1.21
CA PHE A 342 6.39 22.45 -0.44
C PHE A 342 6.54 21.43 0.69
N PRO A 343 7.75 21.24 1.23
CA PRO A 343 7.99 20.38 2.40
C PRO A 343 7.17 20.76 3.65
N GLU A 344 7.13 19.82 4.59
CA GLU A 344 6.47 19.99 5.88
C GLU A 344 7.05 21.17 6.66
N LEU A 345 6.18 21.92 7.35
CA LEU A 345 6.54 23.13 8.11
C LEU A 345 7.33 24.17 7.30
N MET A 346 7.16 24.26 5.98
CA MET A 346 7.93 25.18 5.13
C MET A 346 7.95 26.63 5.65
N LEU A 347 6.87 27.15 6.23
CA LEU A 347 6.82 28.53 6.74
C LEU A 347 7.69 28.75 7.98
N THR A 348 7.80 27.77 8.87
CA THR A 348 8.50 27.92 10.16
C THR A 348 9.85 27.20 10.20
N GLY A 349 10.05 26.21 9.34
CA GLY A 349 11.00 25.12 9.50
C GLY A 349 10.64 24.17 10.66
N PRO A 350 11.42 23.09 10.86
CA PRO A 350 11.25 22.17 11.98
C PRO A 350 11.36 22.88 13.33
N VAL A 351 10.41 22.61 14.24
CA VAL A 351 10.31 23.28 15.55
C VAL A 351 10.35 22.28 16.71
N ASP A 352 10.80 22.77 17.87
CA ASP A 352 10.53 22.16 19.17
C ASP A 352 9.33 22.85 19.84
N ALA A 353 8.98 22.46 21.07
CA ALA A 353 7.82 23.03 21.77
C ALA A 353 7.93 24.54 22.08
N ALA A 354 9.15 25.06 22.27
CA ALA A 354 9.35 26.49 22.52
C ALA A 354 9.24 27.27 21.20
N GLY A 355 9.91 26.80 20.15
CA GLY A 355 9.83 27.36 18.81
C GLY A 355 8.42 27.32 18.24
N ALA A 356 7.67 26.23 18.46
CA ALA A 356 6.28 26.11 18.06
C ALA A 356 5.44 27.22 18.70
N LYS A 357 5.54 27.43 20.01
CA LYS A 357 4.80 28.51 20.70
C LYS A 357 5.18 29.91 20.21
N GLN A 358 6.46 30.12 19.88
CA GLN A 358 6.96 31.40 19.42
C GLN A 358 6.52 31.73 18.00
N LEU A 359 6.50 30.73 17.11
CA LEU A 359 6.26 30.89 15.67
C LEU A 359 4.81 30.61 15.28
N ALA A 360 3.98 30.10 16.20
CA ALA A 360 2.62 29.74 15.90
C ALA A 360 1.79 30.95 15.49
N GLU A 361 1.01 30.78 14.43
CA GLU A 361 0.12 31.80 13.91
C GLU A 361 -1.25 31.19 13.58
N SER A 362 -2.30 32.00 13.59
CA SER A 362 -3.59 31.57 13.05
C SER A 362 -3.48 31.30 11.54
N ALA A 363 -4.35 30.43 11.01
CA ALA A 363 -4.49 30.24 9.56
C ALA A 363 -5.02 31.49 8.82
N GLN A 364 -5.39 32.56 9.53
CA GLN A 364 -5.69 33.90 9.00
C GLN A 364 -4.59 34.91 9.38
N GLY A 365 -3.36 34.42 9.50
CA GLY A 365 -2.20 35.19 9.89
C GLY A 365 -1.52 35.92 8.74
N ALA A 366 -0.63 36.86 9.09
CA ALA A 366 0.18 37.64 8.17
C ALA A 366 1.12 36.77 7.31
N SER A 367 1.64 35.65 7.83
CA SER A 367 2.43 34.74 6.99
C SER A 367 1.59 34.07 5.91
N VAL A 368 0.35 33.70 6.25
CA VAL A 368 -0.61 33.11 5.30
C VAL A 368 -1.06 34.14 4.26
N ASP A 369 -1.33 35.39 4.67
CA ASP A 369 -1.68 36.49 3.76
C ASP A 369 -0.58 36.72 2.72
N LYS A 370 0.70 36.68 3.12
CA LYS A 370 1.84 36.78 2.19
C LYS A 370 1.88 35.61 1.20
N VAL A 371 1.55 34.40 1.62
CA VAL A 371 1.48 33.24 0.70
C VAL A 371 0.29 33.38 -0.26
N ILE A 372 -0.85 33.90 0.22
CA ILE A 372 -2.00 34.25 -0.63
C ILE A 372 -1.59 35.29 -1.68
N ASP A 373 -0.87 36.35 -1.31
CA ASP A 373 -0.38 37.36 -2.26
C ASP A 373 0.49 36.73 -3.36
N ILE A 374 1.34 35.77 -3.01
CA ILE A 374 2.16 35.01 -3.98
C ILE A 374 1.25 34.19 -4.91
N SER A 375 0.28 33.46 -4.36
CA SER A 375 -0.70 32.67 -5.13
C SER A 375 -1.49 33.55 -6.10
N MET A 376 -1.96 34.72 -5.66
CA MET A 376 -2.70 35.68 -6.48
C MET A 376 -1.82 36.27 -7.58
N LYS A 377 -0.61 36.71 -7.24
CA LYS A 377 0.33 37.32 -8.20
C LYS A 377 0.71 36.37 -9.32
N HIS A 378 0.87 35.08 -9.01
CA HIS A 378 1.36 34.08 -9.96
C HIS A 378 0.25 33.17 -10.51
N HIS A 379 -1.00 33.38 -10.09
CA HIS A 379 -2.15 32.54 -10.45
C HIS A 379 -1.91 31.05 -10.21
N ILE A 380 -1.32 30.69 -9.07
CA ILE A 380 -0.88 29.32 -8.73
C ILE A 380 -1.39 28.89 -7.35
N TYR A 381 -1.78 27.62 -7.22
CA TYR A 381 -2.10 27.01 -5.94
C TYR A 381 -0.82 26.59 -5.19
N ILE A 382 -0.75 26.87 -3.90
CA ILE A 382 0.43 26.57 -3.06
C ILE A 382 0.00 25.74 -1.86
N VAL A 383 0.67 24.60 -1.65
CA VAL A 383 0.59 23.82 -0.41
C VAL A 383 1.85 24.07 0.41
N ALA A 384 1.70 24.65 1.60
CA ALA A 384 2.81 24.94 2.51
C ALA A 384 2.44 24.62 3.97
N GLY A 385 3.41 24.11 4.74
CA GLY A 385 3.22 23.77 6.15
C GLY A 385 3.52 24.93 7.11
N MET A 386 2.84 24.98 8.25
CA MET A 386 3.01 25.96 9.33
C MET A 386 2.71 25.35 10.71
N VAL A 387 3.14 26.04 11.75
CA VAL A 387 2.62 25.83 13.11
C VAL A 387 1.36 26.68 13.26
N GLU A 388 0.20 26.04 13.30
CA GLU A 388 -1.08 26.73 13.46
C GLU A 388 -1.44 26.88 14.94
N LYS A 389 -1.87 28.07 15.35
CA LYS A 389 -2.53 28.32 16.63
C LYS A 389 -4.03 28.46 16.44
N ASP A 390 -4.82 27.67 17.17
CA ASP A 390 -6.28 27.80 17.25
C ASP A 390 -6.73 27.66 18.71
N GLY A 391 -7.18 28.77 19.28
CA GLY A 391 -7.33 28.91 20.73
C GLY A 391 -6.01 28.71 21.46
N ASP A 392 -6.01 27.77 22.41
CA ASP A 392 -4.83 27.37 23.19
C ASP A 392 -4.06 26.19 22.57
N ALA A 393 -4.61 25.55 21.54
CA ALA A 393 -4.00 24.40 20.89
C ALA A 393 -3.07 24.83 19.74
N LEU A 394 -2.00 24.06 19.55
CA LEU A 394 -1.12 24.17 18.40
C LEU A 394 -1.30 22.95 17.51
N TYR A 395 -1.18 23.13 16.19
CA TYR A 395 -1.32 22.07 15.20
C TYR A 395 -0.20 22.15 14.16
N ASN A 396 0.24 20.98 13.69
CA ASN A 396 1.03 20.88 12.46
C ASN A 396 0.05 20.94 11.27
N THR A 397 0.02 22.08 10.57
CA THR A 397 -1.01 22.38 9.57
C THR A 397 -0.38 22.63 8.22
N ALA A 398 -0.99 22.10 7.17
CA ALA A 398 -0.73 22.48 5.79
C ALA A 398 -1.88 23.34 5.28
N ILE A 399 -1.57 24.50 4.73
CA ILE A 399 -2.52 25.38 4.06
C ILE A 399 -2.50 25.12 2.56
N LEU A 400 -3.65 25.29 1.91
CA LEU A 400 -3.78 25.37 0.46
C LEU A 400 -4.27 26.78 0.12
N THR A 401 -3.40 27.58 -0.50
CA THR A 401 -3.75 28.92 -1.00
C THR A 401 -3.91 28.87 -2.51
N GLY A 402 -4.72 29.76 -3.06
CA GLY A 402 -4.95 29.92 -4.49
C GLY A 402 -5.25 31.38 -4.84
N PRO A 403 -5.51 31.67 -6.12
CA PRO A 403 -5.86 33.03 -6.58
C PRO A 403 -7.11 33.62 -5.91
N GLU A 404 -7.94 32.77 -5.31
CA GLU A 404 -9.14 33.11 -4.55
C GLU A 404 -8.89 33.39 -3.06
N GLY A 405 -7.65 33.19 -2.57
CA GLY A 405 -7.31 33.28 -1.15
C GLY A 405 -6.99 31.93 -0.53
N LEU A 406 -7.37 31.72 0.73
CA LEU A 406 -7.20 30.44 1.41
C LEU A 406 -8.30 29.45 0.96
N ALA A 407 -7.93 28.47 0.13
CA ALA A 407 -8.86 27.43 -0.32
C ALA A 407 -9.16 26.41 0.79
N GLY A 408 -8.21 26.19 1.71
CA GLY A 408 -8.44 25.36 2.89
C GLY A 408 -7.18 25.04 3.67
N LYS A 409 -7.34 24.20 4.70
CA LYS A 409 -6.25 23.74 5.56
C LYS A 409 -6.48 22.31 6.01
N TYR A 410 -5.39 21.60 6.27
CA TYR A 410 -5.37 20.25 6.83
C TYR A 410 -4.47 20.22 8.07
N ARG A 411 -4.93 19.60 9.15
CA ARG A 411 -4.17 19.42 10.40
C ARG A 411 -3.71 17.96 10.47
N LYS A 412 -2.42 17.74 10.68
CA LYS A 412 -1.80 16.41 10.73
C LYS A 412 -2.56 15.50 11.70
N MET A 413 -3.09 14.39 11.18
CA MET A 413 -3.96 13.49 11.94
C MET A 413 -3.15 12.56 12.84
N HIS A 414 -2.06 12.02 12.30
CA HIS A 414 -1.13 11.11 12.96
C HIS A 414 0.17 11.84 13.26
N LEU A 415 0.38 12.13 14.54
CA LEU A 415 1.55 12.85 15.03
C LEU A 415 2.75 11.90 15.09
N ALA A 416 3.87 12.29 14.48
CA ALA A 416 5.15 11.63 14.73
C ALA A 416 5.63 11.94 16.17
N GLU A 417 6.61 11.18 16.67
CA GLU A 417 7.20 11.43 18.00
C GLU A 417 7.68 12.90 18.18
N SER A 418 8.21 13.51 17.13
CA SER A 418 8.62 14.93 17.14
C SER A 418 7.45 15.90 17.27
N ASP A 419 6.27 15.55 16.75
CA ASP A 419 5.08 16.40 16.80
C ASP A 419 4.38 16.30 18.17
N LYS A 420 4.37 15.10 18.78
CA LYS A 420 3.66 14.82 20.05
C LYS A 420 4.08 15.74 21.20
N ALA A 421 5.28 16.32 21.15
CA ALA A 421 5.79 17.23 22.16
C ALA A 421 5.13 18.62 22.14
N TRP A 422 4.47 19.02 21.05
CA TRP A 422 4.00 20.39 20.87
C TRP A 422 2.66 20.53 20.13
N ALA A 423 2.28 19.57 19.29
CA ALA A 423 1.05 19.61 18.51
C ALA A 423 -0.07 18.78 19.16
N ALA A 424 -1.29 19.29 19.07
CA ALA A 424 -2.49 18.48 19.20
C ALA A 424 -2.74 17.73 17.88
N PRO A 425 -3.30 16.51 17.93
CA PRO A 425 -3.69 15.82 16.71
C PRO A 425 -4.79 16.55 15.96
N GLY A 426 -4.80 16.40 14.63
CA GLY A 426 -5.81 16.98 13.76
C GLY A 426 -7.24 16.62 14.14
N ASN A 427 -8.16 17.57 13.91
CA ASN A 427 -9.56 17.49 14.29
C ASN A 427 -10.53 17.92 13.17
N LEU A 428 -10.04 17.99 11.93
CA LEU A 428 -10.82 18.37 10.75
C LEU A 428 -11.23 17.17 9.90
N GLY A 429 -10.96 15.94 10.35
CA GLY A 429 -11.06 14.74 9.54
C GLY A 429 -10.06 14.75 8.39
N PHE A 430 -10.46 14.20 7.25
CA PHE A 430 -9.68 14.20 5.99
C PHE A 430 -10.41 15.04 4.95
N PRO A 431 -10.38 16.39 5.02
CA PRO A 431 -11.04 17.24 4.06
C PRO A 431 -10.40 17.14 2.67
N HIS A 432 -11.19 17.42 1.65
CA HIS A 432 -10.72 17.65 0.29
C HIS A 432 -11.03 19.09 -0.16
N PHE A 433 -10.37 19.52 -1.22
CA PHE A 433 -10.49 20.88 -1.74
C PHE A 433 -10.66 20.86 -3.25
N ASN A 434 -11.76 21.43 -3.77
CA ASN A 434 -11.96 21.54 -5.21
C ASN A 434 -11.19 22.73 -5.76
N THR A 435 -10.36 22.47 -6.76
CA THR A 435 -9.61 23.50 -7.50
C THR A 435 -9.81 23.28 -9.00
N PRO A 436 -9.45 24.26 -9.86
CA PRO A 436 -9.38 24.04 -11.30
C PRO A 436 -8.41 22.94 -11.74
N VAL A 437 -7.45 22.55 -10.89
CA VAL A 437 -6.51 21.44 -11.15
C VAL A 437 -7.20 20.08 -10.94
N GLY A 438 -8.12 20.02 -9.97
CA GLY A 438 -8.80 18.80 -9.55
C GLY A 438 -9.22 18.88 -8.09
N ARG A 439 -9.81 17.79 -7.58
CA ARG A 439 -10.09 17.64 -6.15
C ARG A 439 -8.82 17.21 -5.43
N VAL A 440 -8.31 18.07 -4.55
CA VAL A 440 -7.02 17.92 -3.86
C VAL A 440 -7.25 17.37 -2.45
N GLY A 441 -6.52 16.32 -2.08
CA GLY A 441 -6.34 15.90 -0.69
C GLY A 441 -4.96 16.29 -0.17
N ILE A 442 -4.79 16.41 1.15
CA ILE A 442 -3.50 16.74 1.78
C ILE A 442 -3.24 15.77 2.93
N LEU A 443 -2.03 15.20 3.01
CA LEU A 443 -1.56 14.37 4.12
C LEU A 443 -0.14 14.79 4.49
N ILE A 444 0.15 15.07 5.76
CA ILE A 444 1.45 15.61 6.18
C ILE A 444 2.35 14.48 6.66
N GLY A 445 3.50 14.30 6.01
CA GLY A 445 4.56 13.37 6.39
C GLY A 445 4.06 12.00 6.89
N HIS A 446 4.09 11.82 8.22
CA HIS A 446 3.71 10.60 8.94
C HIS A 446 2.29 10.10 8.63
N ASP A 447 1.35 10.96 8.23
CA ASP A 447 0.00 10.56 7.83
C ASP A 447 -0.01 9.54 6.69
N ALA A 448 0.97 9.61 5.78
CA ALA A 448 1.10 8.70 4.64
C ALA A 448 1.51 7.28 5.05
N GLU A 449 2.02 7.09 6.27
CA GLU A 449 2.39 5.79 6.80
C GLU A 449 1.18 5.00 7.31
N PHE A 450 0.03 5.68 7.48
CA PHE A 450 -1.27 5.07 7.77
C PHE A 450 -2.06 4.97 6.44
N PRO A 451 -2.11 3.78 5.81
CA PRO A 451 -2.72 3.62 4.49
C PRO A 451 -4.19 4.05 4.44
N GLU A 452 -4.91 3.94 5.56
CA GLU A 452 -6.31 4.37 5.70
C GLU A 452 -6.50 5.85 5.31
N SER A 453 -5.55 6.73 5.65
CA SER A 453 -5.62 8.16 5.34
C SER A 453 -5.72 8.43 3.83
N GLY A 454 -4.87 7.76 3.04
CA GLY A 454 -4.88 7.89 1.59
C GLY A 454 -6.14 7.32 0.96
N ARG A 455 -6.62 6.19 1.52
CA ARG A 455 -7.84 5.54 1.04
C ARG A 455 -9.09 6.39 1.28
N LEU A 456 -9.20 7.07 2.42
CA LEU A 456 -10.32 7.98 2.70
C LEU A 456 -10.39 9.14 1.71
N LEU A 457 -9.25 9.77 1.40
CA LEU A 457 -9.21 10.83 0.38
C LEU A 457 -9.57 10.31 -1.02
N ALA A 458 -9.14 9.08 -1.36
CA ALA A 458 -9.53 8.44 -2.61
C ALA A 458 -11.04 8.20 -2.69
N LEU A 459 -11.65 7.74 -1.59
CA LEU A 459 -13.10 7.53 -1.48
C LEU A 459 -13.90 8.83 -1.63
N GLN A 460 -13.31 9.96 -1.24
CA GLN A 460 -13.90 11.29 -1.44
C GLN A 460 -13.74 11.84 -2.88
N GLY A 461 -13.11 11.09 -3.79
CA GLY A 461 -12.96 11.51 -5.18
C GLY A 461 -11.78 12.43 -5.45
N CYS A 462 -10.80 12.48 -4.55
CA CYS A 462 -9.56 13.23 -4.80
C CYS A 462 -8.87 12.72 -6.06
N ASP A 463 -8.41 13.65 -6.89
CA ASP A 463 -7.60 13.36 -8.08
C ASP A 463 -6.12 13.22 -7.74
N LEU A 464 -5.69 14.00 -6.77
CA LEU A 464 -4.32 14.10 -6.31
C LEU A 464 -4.27 14.25 -4.79
N ILE A 465 -3.20 13.73 -4.21
CA ILE A 465 -2.87 13.93 -2.80
C ILE A 465 -1.51 14.62 -2.73
N CYS A 466 -1.48 15.76 -2.04
CA CYS A 466 -0.28 16.51 -1.73
C CYS A 466 0.31 16.03 -0.40
N PHE A 467 1.61 15.74 -0.41
CA PHE A 467 2.34 15.26 0.76
C PHE A 467 3.48 16.22 1.13
N PRO A 468 3.17 17.36 1.78
CA PRO A 468 4.19 18.16 2.45
C PRO A 468 4.84 17.30 3.54
N SER A 469 6.15 17.07 3.42
CA SER A 469 6.85 16.03 4.19
C SER A 469 8.20 16.50 4.72
N ALA A 470 8.61 15.93 5.87
CA ALA A 470 9.98 15.95 6.39
C ALA A 470 10.35 14.53 6.86
N MET A 471 10.53 13.62 5.90
CA MET A 471 10.61 12.18 6.14
C MET A 471 12.04 11.67 6.08
N THR A 472 12.46 10.96 7.13
CA THR A 472 13.73 10.23 7.22
C THR A 472 13.59 8.77 6.82
N ASP A 473 12.39 8.21 7.01
CA ASP A 473 12.03 6.82 6.79
C ASP A 473 10.57 6.71 6.32
N PRO A 474 10.20 5.63 5.61
CA PRO A 474 11.08 4.59 5.14
C PRO A 474 11.85 5.05 3.88
N LYS A 475 13.16 4.80 3.85
CA LYS A 475 14.02 5.26 2.75
C LYS A 475 13.68 4.53 1.44
N PRO A 476 13.48 5.26 0.32
CA PRO A 476 13.34 4.63 -0.97
C PRO A 476 14.61 3.88 -1.38
N TYR A 477 14.49 2.65 -1.89
CA TYR A 477 15.64 1.83 -2.26
C TYR A 477 15.50 1.18 -3.63
N GLY A 478 16.65 0.80 -4.19
CA GLY A 478 16.77 0.19 -5.52
C GLY A 478 16.58 -1.31 -5.51
N LEU A 479 16.46 -1.91 -6.69
CA LEU A 479 16.39 -3.36 -6.86
C LEU A 479 17.31 -3.78 -7.99
N ASN A 480 18.00 -4.90 -7.77
CA ASN A 480 18.85 -5.52 -8.78
C ASN A 480 18.08 -5.89 -10.05
N GLY A 481 18.82 -6.17 -11.12
CA GLY A 481 18.22 -6.75 -12.31
C GLY A 481 17.68 -8.15 -12.01
N THR A 482 16.69 -8.58 -12.78
CA THR A 482 16.12 -9.92 -12.72
C THR A 482 16.57 -10.73 -13.92
N LYS A 483 16.76 -12.04 -13.72
CA LYS A 483 16.94 -12.99 -14.83
C LYS A 483 15.63 -13.56 -15.36
N ASN A 484 14.54 -13.41 -14.60
CA ASN A 484 13.21 -13.82 -15.06
C ASN A 484 12.78 -12.90 -16.20
N TRP A 485 12.33 -13.51 -17.30
CA TRP A 485 11.94 -12.77 -18.49
C TRP A 485 10.60 -12.05 -18.27
N HIS A 486 10.50 -10.82 -18.77
CA HIS A 486 9.29 -10.01 -18.74
C HIS A 486 8.98 -9.44 -20.12
N ASN A 487 7.68 -9.23 -20.39
CA ASN A 487 7.23 -8.51 -21.59
C ASN A 487 7.74 -7.06 -21.58
N TYR A 488 8.19 -6.57 -22.74
CA TYR A 488 8.38 -5.12 -22.93
C TYR A 488 7.04 -4.40 -22.67
N PRO A 489 7.03 -3.24 -21.99
CA PRO A 489 8.16 -2.38 -21.60
C PRO A 489 8.66 -2.54 -20.15
N ILE A 490 8.39 -3.67 -19.49
CA ILE A 490 8.79 -3.88 -18.10
C ILE A 490 10.33 -3.93 -17.99
N PRO A 491 10.95 -3.07 -17.16
CA PRO A 491 12.41 -3.02 -17.05
C PRO A 491 12.96 -4.22 -16.28
N MET A 492 13.90 -4.94 -16.90
CA MET A 492 14.59 -6.08 -16.26
C MET A 492 15.94 -5.72 -15.62
N GLY A 493 16.51 -4.56 -15.96
CA GLY A 493 17.80 -4.09 -15.43
C GLY A 493 17.73 -3.57 -13.99
N TYR A 494 18.86 -3.05 -13.49
CA TYR A 494 18.92 -2.40 -12.17
C TYR A 494 17.97 -1.19 -12.12
N SER A 495 17.23 -1.07 -11.03
CA SER A 495 16.35 0.07 -10.75
C SER A 495 16.91 0.86 -9.58
N THR A 496 17.24 2.13 -9.78
CA THR A 496 17.77 3.01 -8.72
C THR A 496 16.76 3.28 -7.61
N ILE A 497 15.48 3.41 -7.97
CA ILE A 497 14.35 3.63 -7.04
C ILE A 497 13.23 2.65 -7.38
N HIS A 498 13.36 1.44 -6.85
CA HIS A 498 12.38 0.37 -7.06
C HIS A 498 11.16 0.54 -6.16
N TRP A 499 11.40 0.78 -4.86
CA TRP A 499 10.36 1.04 -3.88
C TRP A 499 10.43 2.48 -3.37
N HIS A 500 9.26 3.12 -3.31
CA HIS A 500 9.02 4.45 -2.76
C HIS A 500 7.59 4.46 -2.21
N LEU A 501 7.40 4.67 -0.90
CA LEU A 501 6.10 4.52 -0.25
C LEU A 501 5.01 5.35 -0.95
N TRP A 502 5.28 6.63 -1.22
CA TRP A 502 4.35 7.54 -1.88
C TRP A 502 3.98 7.16 -3.32
N ARG A 503 4.85 6.42 -4.03
CA ARG A 503 4.48 5.84 -5.34
C ARG A 503 3.35 4.82 -5.16
N VAL A 504 3.49 3.95 -4.16
CA VAL A 504 2.48 2.93 -3.85
C VAL A 504 1.20 3.57 -3.31
N ARG A 505 1.30 4.64 -2.51
CA ARG A 505 0.12 5.42 -2.07
C ARG A 505 -0.65 6.04 -3.23
N GLY A 506 0.02 6.57 -4.24
CA GLY A 506 -0.64 7.06 -5.46
C GLY A 506 -1.35 5.94 -6.20
N GLY A 507 -0.63 4.84 -6.40
CA GLY A 507 -1.10 3.65 -7.09
C GLY A 507 -2.32 2.98 -6.49
N GLU A 508 -2.23 2.59 -5.23
CA GLU A 508 -3.29 1.85 -4.52
C GLU A 508 -4.59 2.65 -4.37
N ASN A 509 -4.52 3.97 -4.55
CA ASN A 509 -5.65 4.88 -4.43
C ASN A 509 -6.06 5.50 -5.78
N ASN A 510 -5.40 5.11 -6.87
CA ASN A 510 -5.53 5.70 -8.20
C ASN A 510 -5.56 7.25 -8.15
N VAL A 511 -4.61 7.85 -7.44
CA VAL A 511 -4.41 9.31 -7.36
C VAL A 511 -3.03 9.67 -7.86
N TYR A 512 -2.87 10.89 -8.37
CA TYR A 512 -1.54 11.49 -8.45
C TYR A 512 -1.00 11.73 -7.03
N SER A 513 0.22 11.31 -6.77
CA SER A 513 0.88 11.55 -5.47
C SER A 513 1.99 12.58 -5.64
N LEU A 514 1.86 13.73 -4.98
CA LEU A 514 2.81 14.84 -5.04
C LEU A 514 3.57 14.92 -3.71
N PHE A 515 4.73 14.27 -3.67
CA PHE A 515 5.57 14.18 -2.47
C PHE A 515 6.68 15.24 -2.49
N ALA A 516 6.64 16.16 -1.52
CA ALA A 516 7.63 17.22 -1.35
C ALA A 516 8.34 17.03 -0.01
N ASN A 517 9.64 16.79 -0.06
CA ASN A 517 10.47 16.48 1.10
C ASN A 517 11.69 17.40 1.16
N THR A 518 12.25 17.57 2.35
CA THR A 518 13.51 18.29 2.58
C THR A 518 14.72 17.34 2.48
N THR A 519 15.92 17.88 2.31
CA THR A 519 17.20 17.15 2.35
C THR A 519 17.96 17.38 3.66
N GLN A 520 17.40 18.15 4.60
CA GLN A 520 18.00 18.45 5.91
C GLN A 520 17.48 17.55 7.03
N ASP A 521 18.12 17.62 8.19
CA ASP A 521 17.73 16.92 9.42
C ASP A 521 17.56 15.40 9.25
N GLY A 522 18.38 14.81 8.39
CA GLY A 522 18.35 13.37 8.10
C GLY A 522 17.26 12.92 7.13
N CYS A 523 16.46 13.86 6.60
CA CYS A 523 15.45 13.56 5.58
C CYS A 523 16.11 13.10 4.28
N PHE A 524 15.49 12.15 3.60
CA PHE A 524 16.12 11.47 2.45
C PHE A 524 15.97 12.22 1.10
N GLY A 525 15.33 13.39 1.09
CA GLY A 525 14.97 14.09 -0.14
C GLY A 525 14.05 13.25 -1.02
N ARG A 526 14.44 13.06 -2.29
CA ARG A 526 13.71 12.28 -3.31
C ARG A 526 12.25 12.69 -3.47
N SER A 527 11.98 13.99 -3.39
CA SER A 527 10.69 14.56 -3.76
C SER A 527 10.29 14.07 -5.15
N GLY A 528 9.02 13.73 -5.32
CA GLY A 528 8.55 13.01 -6.48
C GLY A 528 7.10 13.26 -6.82
N ILE A 529 6.77 13.15 -8.10
CA ILE A 529 5.39 13.12 -8.57
C ILE A 529 5.13 11.77 -9.25
N PHE A 530 4.18 11.03 -8.70
CA PHE A 530 3.89 9.65 -9.07
C PHE A 530 2.51 9.53 -9.73
N HIS A 531 2.42 8.68 -10.76
CA HIS A 531 1.20 8.45 -11.51
C HIS A 531 0.20 7.55 -10.73
N PRO A 532 -1.12 7.73 -10.95
CA PRO A 532 -2.19 6.89 -10.38
C PRO A 532 -2.25 5.43 -10.88
N ASP A 533 -1.54 5.08 -11.95
CA ASP A 533 -1.61 3.76 -12.58
C ASP A 533 -0.33 2.99 -12.30
N THR A 534 -0.45 1.85 -11.62
CA THR A 534 0.69 1.02 -11.24
C THR A 534 1.03 -0.08 -12.20
N PHE A 535 0.14 -0.38 -13.14
CA PHE A 535 0.38 -1.38 -14.17
C PHE A 535 1.06 -0.77 -15.40
N LEU A 536 1.14 0.56 -15.46
CA LEU A 536 1.75 1.29 -16.57
C LEU A 536 3.29 1.27 -16.49
N PHE A 537 3.90 0.68 -17.50
CA PHE A 537 5.34 0.77 -17.78
C PHE A 537 5.58 1.39 -19.18
N PRO A 538 6.68 2.14 -19.39
CA PRO A 538 7.53 2.71 -18.34
C PRO A 538 6.73 3.64 -17.43
N ARG A 539 7.12 3.72 -16.15
CA ARG A 539 6.41 4.57 -15.19
C ARG A 539 6.51 6.03 -15.62
N ASN A 540 5.38 6.72 -15.67
CA ASN A 540 5.33 8.15 -15.96
C ASN A 540 5.43 8.95 -14.65
N GLU A 541 6.64 9.08 -14.13
CA GLU A 541 6.94 9.75 -12.86
C GLU A 541 8.19 10.61 -12.96
N LYS A 542 8.35 11.54 -12.02
CA LYS A 542 9.60 12.28 -11.84
C LYS A 542 10.00 12.25 -10.37
N ILE A 543 11.28 12.05 -10.11
CA ILE A 543 11.86 11.99 -8.76
C ILE A 543 13.17 12.77 -8.79
N MET A 544 13.35 13.66 -7.81
CA MET A 544 14.58 14.42 -7.65
C MET A 544 15.71 13.56 -7.07
N GLY A 545 16.97 13.95 -7.30
CA GLY A 545 18.10 13.34 -6.61
C GLY A 545 18.00 13.55 -5.09
N ALA A 546 18.67 12.69 -4.32
CA ALA A 546 18.55 12.70 -2.86
C ALA A 546 19.08 13.98 -2.20
N ALA A 547 20.03 14.67 -2.84
CA ALA A 547 20.66 15.89 -2.33
C ALA A 547 20.37 17.13 -3.19
N ASP A 548 19.62 16.99 -4.28
CA ASP A 548 19.33 18.10 -5.19
C ASP A 548 18.33 19.07 -4.54
N GLU A 549 18.37 20.35 -4.90
CA GLU A 549 17.33 21.31 -4.50
C GLU A 549 16.72 21.96 -5.76
N GLY A 550 15.42 22.25 -5.72
CA GLY A 550 14.71 22.79 -6.86
C GLY A 550 13.26 22.32 -6.96
N ILE A 551 12.72 22.38 -8.18
CA ILE A 551 11.36 21.98 -8.51
C ILE A 551 11.36 20.94 -9.62
N ILE A 552 10.42 20.00 -9.56
CA ILE A 552 10.08 19.11 -10.68
C ILE A 552 8.60 19.23 -10.99
N SER A 553 8.25 19.05 -12.26
CA SER A 553 6.86 19.17 -12.74
C SER A 553 6.49 18.06 -13.70
N ILE A 554 5.23 17.62 -13.63
CA ILE A 554 4.60 16.73 -14.63
C ILE A 554 3.28 17.33 -15.11
N THR A 555 2.82 16.88 -16.27
CA THR A 555 1.43 17.10 -16.70
C THR A 555 0.58 15.95 -16.17
N MET A 556 -0.34 16.25 -15.25
CA MET A 556 -1.41 15.34 -14.85
C MET A 556 -2.62 15.48 -15.77
N ASP A 557 -3.42 14.44 -15.86
CA ASP A 557 -4.68 14.42 -16.60
C ASP A 557 -5.77 13.73 -15.77
N ASN A 558 -6.83 14.46 -15.44
CA ASN A 558 -8.05 13.92 -14.81
C ASN A 558 -9.30 14.13 -15.70
N SER A 559 -9.10 14.45 -16.98
CA SER A 559 -10.17 14.64 -17.97
C SER A 559 -10.77 13.32 -18.42
N ASN A 560 -12.07 13.32 -18.69
CA ASN A 560 -12.78 12.19 -19.30
C ASN A 560 -12.99 12.44 -20.80
N GLU A 561 -13.23 11.38 -21.56
CA GLU A 561 -13.56 11.49 -22.99
C GLU A 561 -14.85 12.32 -23.18
N PRO A 562 -14.87 13.25 -24.15
CA PRO A 562 -16.04 14.09 -24.39
C PRO A 562 -17.31 13.26 -24.62
N GLY A 563 -18.38 13.59 -23.89
CA GLY A 563 -19.67 12.90 -24.00
C GLY A 563 -19.77 11.57 -23.26
N SER A 564 -18.70 11.11 -22.59
CA SER A 564 -18.79 9.92 -21.74
C SER A 564 -19.62 10.21 -20.49
N VAL A 565 -20.59 9.34 -20.21
CA VAL A 565 -21.40 9.39 -18.99
C VAL A 565 -20.70 8.73 -17.80
N TYR A 566 -19.69 7.88 -18.05
CA TYR A 566 -18.83 7.29 -17.03
C TYR A 566 -17.42 7.90 -17.07
N PRO A 567 -16.68 7.91 -15.95
CA PRO A 567 -15.27 8.24 -15.97
C PRO A 567 -14.46 7.32 -16.90
N THR A 568 -13.69 7.90 -17.81
CA THR A 568 -12.73 7.16 -18.66
C THR A 568 -11.30 7.26 -18.12
N ASN A 569 -11.01 8.25 -17.28
CA ASN A 569 -9.72 8.41 -16.66
C ASN A 569 -9.57 7.53 -15.42
N VAL A 570 -8.44 6.83 -15.27
CA VAL A 570 -8.15 5.96 -14.12
C VAL A 570 -8.28 6.70 -12.78
N VAL A 571 -7.94 7.99 -12.73
CA VAL A 571 -8.02 8.81 -11.52
C VAL A 571 -9.46 8.98 -11.05
N ARG A 572 -10.39 9.14 -11.99
CA ARG A 572 -11.81 9.37 -11.72
C ARG A 572 -12.58 8.06 -11.61
N ARG A 573 -12.13 7.01 -12.31
CA ARG A 573 -12.73 5.67 -12.29
C ARG A 573 -12.37 4.88 -11.03
N LYS A 574 -11.16 5.10 -10.50
CA LYS A 574 -10.62 4.46 -9.29
C LYS A 574 -10.69 2.94 -9.30
N ASP A 575 -10.08 2.31 -10.30
CA ASP A 575 -10.16 0.85 -10.54
C ASP A 575 -9.85 -0.02 -9.32
N LEU A 576 -8.85 0.34 -8.52
CA LEU A 576 -8.52 -0.42 -7.30
C LEU A 576 -9.43 -0.06 -6.12
N VAL A 577 -10.06 1.11 -6.11
CA VAL A 577 -10.98 1.52 -5.04
C VAL A 577 -12.37 0.93 -5.29
N CYS A 578 -12.78 0.75 -6.55
CA CYS A 578 -14.08 0.16 -6.88
C CYS A 578 -14.15 -1.35 -6.59
N MET A 579 -13.00 -2.04 -6.55
CA MET A 579 -12.89 -3.48 -6.26
C MET A 579 -12.83 -3.81 -4.75
N ARG A 580 -13.08 -2.83 -3.86
CA ARG A 580 -13.05 -3.05 -2.41
C ARG A 580 -14.24 -3.90 -1.94
N HIS A 581 -14.05 -4.62 -0.84
CA HIS A 581 -15.07 -5.41 -0.15
C HIS A 581 -15.39 -4.85 1.25
N PRO A 582 -16.08 -3.70 1.36
CA PRO A 582 -16.35 -3.04 2.65
C PRO A 582 -17.12 -3.88 3.66
N ILE A 583 -17.82 -4.92 3.22
CA ILE A 583 -18.51 -5.88 4.09
C ILE A 583 -17.58 -6.62 5.06
N MET A 584 -16.26 -6.64 4.81
CA MET A 584 -15.27 -7.30 5.66
C MET A 584 -14.52 -6.35 6.60
N TYR A 585 -14.78 -5.04 6.53
CA TYR A 585 -13.87 -4.02 7.09
C TYR A 585 -14.23 -3.56 8.51
N ASP A 586 -15.26 -4.14 9.14
CA ASP A 586 -15.73 -3.75 10.48
C ASP A 586 -14.61 -3.71 11.54
N ILE A 587 -13.72 -4.71 11.56
CA ILE A 587 -12.58 -4.75 12.50
C ILE A 587 -11.59 -3.59 12.30
N MET A 588 -11.53 -2.99 11.11
CA MET A 588 -10.68 -1.81 10.88
C MET A 588 -11.17 -0.59 11.66
N LEU A 589 -12.47 -0.56 11.97
CA LEU A 589 -13.15 0.53 12.67
C LEU A 589 -13.38 0.24 14.15
N ASP A 590 -13.25 -1.02 14.56
CA ASP A 590 -13.39 -1.44 15.93
C ASP A 590 -12.25 -0.84 16.80
N PRO A 591 -12.57 0.08 17.74
CA PRO A 591 -11.56 0.63 18.64
C PRO A 591 -11.05 -0.41 19.66
N GLU A 592 -11.79 -1.51 19.84
CA GLU A 592 -11.45 -2.66 20.67
C GLU A 592 -11.06 -3.87 19.83
N ALA A 593 -10.71 -3.66 18.54
CA ALA A 593 -10.16 -4.72 17.69
C ALA A 593 -9.09 -5.48 18.48
N PRO A 594 -8.99 -6.81 18.34
CA PRO A 594 -8.05 -7.66 19.08
C PRO A 594 -6.59 -7.38 18.69
N VAL A 595 -6.12 -6.18 19.02
CA VAL A 595 -4.77 -5.70 18.86
C VAL A 595 -4.03 -6.10 20.12
N TYR A 596 -3.29 -7.20 20.04
CA TYR A 596 -2.53 -7.67 21.19
C TYR A 596 -1.25 -6.83 21.34
N ASP A 597 -1.12 -6.15 22.46
CA ASP A 597 0.14 -5.57 22.90
C ASP A 597 1.00 -6.68 23.50
N PHE A 598 1.85 -7.28 22.69
CA PHE A 598 2.68 -8.43 23.10
C PHE A 598 3.78 -8.08 24.11
N PHE A 599 3.97 -6.80 24.46
CA PHE A 599 5.01 -6.32 25.37
C PHE A 599 4.46 -5.74 26.68
N LYS A 600 3.14 -5.81 26.90
CA LYS A 600 2.49 -5.62 28.20
C LYS A 600 1.96 -6.95 28.71
#